data_AF-A0A1G0M7N4-F1
#
_entry.id   AF-A0A1G0M7N4-F1
#
_cell.length_a   1.000
_cell.length_b   1.000
_cell.length_c   1.000
_cell.angle_alpha   90.00
_cell.angle_beta   90.00
_cell.angle_gamma   90.00
#
_symmetry.space_group_name_H-M   'P 1'
#
loop_
_entity.id
_entity.type
_entity.pdbx_description
1 polymer ?
#
loop_
_entity_poly.entity_id
_entity_poly.type
_entity_poly.pdbx_seq_one_letter_code
_entity_poly.pdbx_strand_id
1 'polypeptide(L)'
;MKLIEAIIKPFKLDEVKDALNEIGIEGITVSEVKGFGRQKGHTELYRGAEYVVDFIPKIKMEIAVSDELVSKVVETIQNIAKTGRIGDGKIFIIPLEEAVRIRTGEKGSDAI
;
A
#
# COMPACT_ATOMS: atom_id res chain seq x y z
N MET A 1 -6.79 5.17 -16.26
CA MET A 1 -6.79 5.01 -14.78
C MET A 1 -5.72 4.01 -14.39
N LYS A 2 -5.27 4.05 -13.14
CA LYS A 2 -4.35 3.07 -12.56
C LYS A 2 -4.82 2.61 -11.20
N LEU A 3 -4.44 1.39 -10.84
CA LEU A 3 -4.45 0.93 -9.46
C LEU A 3 -3.03 1.07 -8.89
N ILE A 4 -2.89 1.86 -7.84
CA ILE A 4 -1.66 1.96 -7.06
C ILE A 4 -1.73 0.90 -5.96
N GLU A 5 -0.80 -0.05 -5.99
CA GLU A 5 -0.62 -1.05 -4.94
C GLU A 5 0.66 -0.73 -4.16
N ALA A 6 0.52 -0.26 -2.92
CA ALA A 6 1.64 0.09 -2.05
C ALA A 6 1.75 -0.90 -0.89
N ILE A 7 2.89 -1.58 -0.79
CA ILE A 7 3.24 -2.42 0.35
C ILE A 7 4.16 -1.60 1.26
N ILE A 8 3.74 -1.29 2.48
CA ILE A 8 4.44 -0.43 3.42
C ILE A 8 4.62 -1.07 4.81
N LYS A 9 5.43 -0.44 5.67
CA LYS A 9 5.52 -0.80 7.09
C LYS A 9 4.21 -0.49 7.81
N PRO A 10 3.69 -1.36 8.71
CA PRO A 10 2.39 -1.15 9.33
C PRO A 10 2.21 0.18 10.07
N PHE A 11 3.22 0.63 10.82
CA PHE A 11 3.13 1.88 11.57
C PHE A 11 3.06 3.14 10.70
N LYS A 12 3.29 3.04 9.39
CA LYS A 12 3.17 4.17 8.46
C LYS A 12 1.77 4.36 7.89
N LEU A 13 0.84 3.43 8.14
CA LEU A 13 -0.49 3.45 7.55
C LEU A 13 -1.23 4.76 7.83
N ASP A 14 -1.30 5.19 9.09
CA ASP A 14 -2.06 6.39 9.44
C ASP A 14 -1.48 7.66 8.82
N GLU A 15 -0.15 7.85 8.89
CA GLU A 15 0.52 9.00 8.25
C GLU A 15 0.27 9.02 6.73
N VAL A 16 0.35 7.87 6.05
CA VAL A 16 0.13 7.78 4.60
C VAL A 16 -1.34 8.06 4.27
N LYS A 17 -2.29 7.51 5.03
CA LYS A 17 -3.72 7.75 4.87
C LYS A 17 -4.05 9.24 5.00
N ASP A 18 -3.51 9.90 6.02
CA ASP A 18 -3.78 11.32 6.27
C ASP A 18 -3.20 12.20 5.15
N ALA A 19 -1.97 11.92 4.71
CA ALA A 19 -1.35 12.65 3.59
C ALA A 19 -2.06 12.42 2.24
N LEU A 20 -2.64 11.24 2.02
CA LEU A 20 -3.48 10.97 0.85
C LEU A 20 -4.78 11.78 0.89
N ASN A 21 -5.40 11.91 2.07
CA ASN A 21 -6.60 12.72 2.27
C ASN A 21 -6.32 14.20 1.96
N GLU A 22 -5.20 14.76 2.44
CA GLU A 22 -4.79 16.15 2.17
C GLU A 22 -4.66 16.48 0.67
N ILE A 23 -4.41 15.48 -0.18
CA ILE A 23 -4.32 15.66 -1.64
C ILE A 23 -5.61 15.29 -2.40
N GLY A 24 -6.70 14.99 -1.69
CA GLY A 24 -8.02 14.71 -2.24
C GLY A 24 -8.29 13.23 -2.54
N ILE A 25 -7.52 12.30 -1.97
CA ILE A 25 -7.74 10.85 -2.13
C ILE A 25 -8.45 10.31 -0.89
N GLU A 26 -9.77 10.12 -1.01
CA GLU A 26 -10.63 9.71 0.11
C GLU A 26 -10.88 8.20 0.16
N GLY A 27 -10.68 7.49 -0.96
CA GLY A 27 -10.94 6.06 -1.10
C GLY A 27 -9.66 5.23 -1.14
N ILE A 28 -9.45 4.39 -0.12
CA ILE A 28 -8.37 3.39 -0.09
C ILE A 28 -8.91 2.03 0.38
N THR A 29 -8.33 0.94 -0.11
CA THR A 29 -8.54 -0.40 0.44
C THR A 29 -7.26 -0.87 1.10
N VAL A 30 -7.36 -1.50 2.27
CA VAL A 30 -6.20 -1.94 3.07
C VAL A 30 -6.32 -3.41 3.36
N SER A 31 -5.22 -4.14 3.20
CA SER A 31 -5.08 -5.55 3.57
C SER A 31 -3.81 -5.79 4.38
N GLU A 32 -3.88 -6.65 5.38
CA GLU A 32 -2.70 -7.16 6.07
C GLU A 32 -2.04 -8.26 5.23
N VAL A 33 -0.73 -8.14 5.01
CA VAL A 33 0.05 -9.11 4.23
C VAL A 33 1.35 -9.43 4.96
N LYS A 34 2.04 -10.48 4.50
CA LYS A 34 3.39 -10.79 4.98
C LYS A 34 4.38 -10.71 3.82
N GLY A 35 5.50 -10.03 4.03
CA GLY A 35 6.54 -9.85 3.03
C GLY A 35 7.80 -10.65 3.36
N PHE A 36 8.43 -11.22 2.33
CA PHE A 36 9.75 -11.82 2.39
C PHE A 36 10.74 -11.03 1.53
N GLY A 37 12.00 -10.89 1.95
CA GLY A 37 12.99 -10.18 1.15
C GLY A 37 14.32 -9.95 1.87
N ARG A 38 14.99 -8.85 1.54
CA ARG A 38 16.32 -8.49 2.13
C ARG A 38 16.27 -8.25 3.63
N GLN A 39 15.11 -7.85 4.14
CA GLN A 39 14.87 -7.83 5.57
C GLN A 39 14.70 -9.29 6.01
N LYS A 40 15.80 -9.91 6.45
CA LYS A 40 15.74 -11.23 7.07
C LYS A 40 14.89 -11.12 8.32
N GLY A 41 13.94 -12.02 8.51
CA GLY A 41 13.30 -12.13 9.81
C GLY A 41 14.25 -12.77 10.83
N HIS A 42 13.86 -12.70 12.09
CA HIS A 42 14.66 -13.18 13.21
C HIS A 42 14.20 -14.58 13.61
N THR A 43 15.11 -15.35 14.19
CA THR A 43 14.77 -16.63 14.81
C THR A 43 14.07 -16.35 16.14
N GLU A 44 12.84 -16.82 16.29
CA GLU A 44 12.13 -16.78 17.57
C GLU A 44 12.14 -18.16 18.23
N LEU A 45 12.40 -18.18 19.54
CA LEU A 45 12.25 -19.39 20.35
C LEU A 45 10.79 -19.50 20.80
N TYR A 46 10.06 -20.47 20.25
CA TYR A 46 8.69 -20.75 20.65
C TYR A 46 8.59 -22.17 21.23
N ARG A 47 8.25 -22.26 22.52
CA ARG A 47 8.16 -23.52 23.28
C ARG A 47 9.41 -24.42 23.16
N GLY A 48 10.59 -23.81 23.15
CA GLY A 48 11.87 -24.54 23.12
C GLY A 48 12.30 -25.02 21.73
N ALA A 49 11.55 -24.72 20.67
CA ALA A 49 11.97 -24.91 19.29
C ALA A 49 12.31 -23.57 18.64
N GLU A 50 13.40 -23.52 17.87
CA GLU A 50 13.75 -22.37 17.03
C GLU A 50 12.84 -22.33 15.79
N TYR A 51 12.10 -21.24 15.62
CA TYR A 51 11.35 -20.96 14.40
C TYR A 51 12.02 -19.81 13.66
N VAL A 52 12.40 -20.06 12.41
CA VAL A 52 12.82 -18.99 11.50
C VAL A 52 11.58 -18.28 11.02
N VAL A 53 11.39 -17.03 11.44
CA VAL A 53 10.31 -16.20 10.93
C VAL A 53 10.76 -15.65 9.58
N ASP A 54 10.40 -16.29 8.48
CA ASP A 54 10.81 -15.81 7.15
C ASP A 54 10.03 -14.55 6.73
N PHE A 55 8.75 -14.46 7.11
CA PHE A 55 7.87 -13.40 6.65
C PHE A 55 7.59 -12.35 7.72
N ILE A 56 7.67 -11.08 7.32
CA ILE A 56 7.47 -9.92 8.19
C ILE A 56 6.13 -9.25 7.86
N PRO A 57 5.30 -8.89 8.86
CA PRO A 57 4.05 -8.17 8.62
C PRO A 57 4.25 -6.87 7.85
N LYS A 58 3.36 -6.63 6.88
CA LYS A 58 3.28 -5.42 6.06
C LYS A 58 1.81 -5.04 5.88
N ILE A 59 1.60 -3.81 5.46
CA ILE A 59 0.28 -3.35 5.01
C ILE A 59 0.33 -3.18 3.50
N LYS A 60 -0.66 -3.74 2.80
CA LYS A 60 -0.93 -3.46 1.40
C LYS A 60 -2.07 -2.45 1.30
N MET A 61 -1.83 -1.36 0.59
CA MET A 61 -2.82 -0.33 0.26
C MET A 61 -3.09 -0.39 -1.24
N GLU A 62 -4.37 -0.41 -1.60
CA GLU A 62 -4.86 -0.44 -2.99
C GLU A 62 -5.72 0.80 -3.24
N ILE A 63 -5.33 1.59 -4.23
CA ILE A 63 -5.87 2.95 -4.46
C ILE A 63 -6.08 3.12 -5.96
N ALA A 64 -7.34 3.17 -6.40
CA ALA A 64 -7.68 3.46 -7.79
C ALA A 64 -7.63 4.98 -8.03
N VAL A 65 -6.98 5.43 -9.10
CA VAL A 65 -6.79 6.85 -9.41
C VAL A 65 -6.89 7.11 -10.92
N SER A 66 -7.28 8.35 -11.28
CA SER A 66 -7.13 8.85 -12.64
C SER A 66 -5.65 8.96 -13.03
N ASP A 67 -5.35 8.90 -14.32
CA ASP A 67 -3.95 8.88 -14.80
C ASP A 67 -3.18 10.16 -14.40
N GLU A 68 -3.89 11.28 -14.29
CA GLU A 68 -3.37 12.60 -13.92
C GLU A 68 -2.85 12.65 -12.46
N LEU A 69 -3.43 11.84 -11.58
CA LEU A 69 -3.11 11.83 -10.14
C LEU A 69 -2.03 10.79 -9.78
N VAL A 70 -1.67 9.90 -10.71
CA VAL A 70 -0.73 8.79 -10.46
C VAL A 70 0.58 9.27 -9.85
N SER A 71 1.25 10.26 -10.48
CA SER A 71 2.54 10.75 -10.00
C SER A 71 2.42 11.36 -8.61
N LYS A 72 1.39 12.18 -8.38
CA LYS A 72 1.15 12.84 -7.08
C LYS A 72 0.94 11.81 -5.98
N VAL A 73 0.13 10.78 -6.22
CA VAL A 73 -0.16 9.73 -5.24
C VAL A 73 1.07 8.88 -4.93
N VAL A 74 1.82 8.48 -5.97
CA VAL A 74 3.05 7.68 -5.79
C VAL A 74 4.10 8.46 -4.99
N GLU A 75 4.31 9.74 -5.32
CA GLU A 75 5.26 10.60 -4.61
C GLU A 75 4.85 10.82 -3.15
N THR A 76 3.57 11.08 -2.89
CA THR A 76 3.06 11.22 -1.51
C THR A 76 3.30 9.95 -0.70
N ILE A 77 2.90 8.79 -1.20
CA ILE A 77 3.11 7.51 -0.49
C ILE A 77 4.60 7.26 -0.27
N GLN A 78 5.43 7.47 -1.30
CA GLN A 78 6.86 7.26 -1.21
C GLN A 78 7.50 8.15 -0.13
N ASN A 79 7.18 9.44 -0.12
CA ASN A 79 7.78 10.40 0.81
C ASN A 79 7.38 10.12 2.26
N ILE A 80 6.10 9.79 2.50
CA ILE A 80 5.59 9.58 3.85
C ILE A 80 5.97 8.20 4.41
N ALA A 81 5.91 7.14 3.58
CA ALA A 81 6.25 5.79 4.00
C ALA A 81 7.77 5.54 4.16
N LYS A 82 8.61 6.39 3.55
CA LYS A 82 10.07 6.25 3.60
C LYS A 82 10.63 6.55 4.99
N THR A 83 11.38 5.59 5.52
CA THR A 83 12.18 5.73 6.74
C THR A 83 13.68 5.73 6.44
N GLY A 84 14.07 5.35 5.22
CA GLY A 84 15.47 5.20 4.81
C GLY A 84 16.10 3.89 5.30
N ARG A 85 15.33 3.03 5.97
CA ARG A 85 15.79 1.72 6.46
C ARG A 85 15.30 0.61 5.55
N ILE A 86 16.02 -0.51 5.55
CA ILE A 86 15.61 -1.72 4.81
C ILE A 86 14.18 -2.10 5.18
N GLY A 87 13.40 -2.50 4.17
CA GLY A 87 12.04 -3.01 4.34
C GLY A 87 10.94 -1.93 4.34
N ASP A 88 11.21 -0.71 3.89
CA ASP A 88 10.18 0.34 3.70
C ASP A 88 9.06 -0.12 2.75
N GLY A 89 9.41 -0.94 1.75
CA GLY A 89 8.44 -1.64 0.92
C GLY A 89 8.55 -1.30 -0.56
N LYS A 90 7.44 -1.38 -1.29
CA LYS A 90 7.37 -1.19 -2.75
C LYS A 90 6.02 -0.57 -3.15
N ILE A 91 6.02 0.15 -4.26
CA ILE A 91 4.81 0.66 -4.91
C ILE A 91 4.77 0.08 -6.32
N PHE A 92 3.62 -0.46 -6.71
CA PHE A 92 3.34 -0.95 -8.05
C PHE A 92 2.24 -0.10 -8.67
N ILE A 93 2.36 0.14 -9.98
CA ILE A 93 1.39 0.89 -10.77
C ILE A 93 0.83 -0.09 -11.79
N ILE A 94 -0.45 -0.43 -11.64
CA ILE A 94 -1.11 -1.44 -12.46
C ILE A 94 -2.13 -0.73 -13.38
N PRO A 95 -2.17 -1.03 -14.69
CA PRO A 95 -3.19 -0.49 -15.58
C PRO A 95 -4.59 -0.92 -15.10
N LEU A 96 -5.52 0.03 -15.00
CA LEU A 96 -6.91 -0.24 -14.67
C LEU A 96 -7.78 0.17 -15.86
N GLU A 97 -8.41 -0.82 -16.48
CA GLU A 97 -9.20 -0.64 -17.71
C GLU A 97 -10.55 0.03 -17.42
N GLU A 98 -11.26 -0.40 -16.38
CA GLU A 98 -12.55 0.14 -15.98
C GLU A 98 -12.73 0.08 -14.45
N ALA A 99 -13.46 1.05 -13.91
CA ALA A 99 -13.97 1.08 -12.55
C ALA A 99 -15.48 1.24 -12.61
N VAL A 100 -16.22 0.65 -11.65
CA VAL A 100 -17.67 0.77 -11.56
C VAL A 100 -18.08 1.04 -10.12
N ARG A 101 -18.79 2.14 -9.88
CA ARG A 101 -19.32 2.46 -8.55
C ARG A 101 -20.61 1.69 -8.33
N ILE A 102 -20.60 0.68 -7.46
CA ILE A 102 -21.73 -0.23 -7.22
C ILE A 102 -23.04 0.51 -6.90
N ARG A 103 -22.98 1.60 -6.12
CA ARG A 103 -24.16 2.35 -5.67
C ARG A 103 -24.89 3.08 -6.80
N THR A 104 -24.16 3.60 -7.80
CA THR A 104 -24.70 4.52 -8.83
C THR A 104 -24.62 3.94 -10.23
N GLY A 105 -23.76 2.97 -10.47
CA GLY A 105 -23.44 2.44 -11.80
C GLY A 105 -22.50 3.35 -12.62
N GLU A 106 -22.02 4.45 -12.04
CA GLU A 106 -20.99 5.31 -12.66
C GLU A 106 -19.77 4.47 -13.02
N LYS A 107 -19.12 4.85 -14.13
CA LYS A 107 -18.00 4.11 -14.71
C LYS A 107 -16.78 4.99 -14.92
N GLY A 108 -15.63 4.36 -15.06
CA GLY A 108 -14.39 5.06 -15.39
C GLY A 108 -13.98 6.01 -14.28
N SER A 109 -13.52 7.21 -14.64
CA SER A 109 -13.06 8.22 -13.68
C SER A 109 -14.17 8.69 -12.73
N ASP A 110 -15.44 8.72 -13.17
CA ASP A 110 -16.57 9.15 -12.32
C ASP A 110 -16.84 8.16 -11.18
N ALA A 111 -16.41 6.90 -11.35
CA ALA A 111 -16.54 5.85 -10.35
C ALA A 111 -15.51 5.94 -9.22
N ILE A 112 -14.46 6.74 -9.39
CA ILE A 112 -13.35 6.92 -8.46
C ILE A 112 -13.59 8.25 -7.74
#